data_AF-A0AAD9DCB6-F1
#
_entry.id   AF-A0AAD9DCB6-F1
#
_cell.length_a   1.000
_cell.length_b   1.000
_cell.length_c   1.000
_cell.angle_alpha   90.00
_cell.angle_beta   90.00
_cell.angle_gamma   90.00
#
_symmetry.space_group_name_H-M   'P 1'
#
loop_
_entity.id
_entity.type
_entity.pdbx_description
1 polymer ?
#
loop_
_entity_poly.entity_id
_entity_poly.type
_entity_poly.pdbx_seq_one_letter_code
_entity_poly.pdbx_strand_id
1 'polypeptide(L)'
;MYVPLYASTKSTGAAQSTMTVNAHRYCSYYLILLLFSNITIILSSAFSATRPSAESPSAKTIMSDQASQEERRTPITRRRYYSPFLSPLHGSNTNSAALIILNTPIKSTANSSLPDVFRVLWKSTSFHVCADGGANRLYDATIGPSSSGDDIDDNDALIPDLITGDLDSIRSDVRSYYEKKGVPIVCVEDQNYHDLDKSLMAVEKWIEKLTTTSSSSSSSLSNEDSDSNGFNQSSQAFIYGGFGGRFDQEMACINTLYSWGQKEAFQQTQMSIFDEETGVILLPEAPISNEILIRFPDIEEDDDNESREKSDQVEVGEGPTCGLIPIGARCERVYTSGLKWNLDGDMPLEFGGLVSSSNRIVDKVVTVKTSSPLLFSFEIVKR
;
A
#
# COMPACT_ATOMS: atom_id res chain seq x y z
N MET A 1 -4.54 -2.69 -63.18
CA MET A 1 -4.26 -2.98 -64.61
C MET A 1 -3.03 -2.15 -64.99
N TYR A 2 -2.05 -2.75 -65.66
CA TYR A 2 -0.68 -2.29 -65.98
C TYR A 2 0.43 -2.48 -64.91
N VAL A 3 1.59 -2.88 -65.44
CA VAL A 3 2.83 -3.51 -64.93
C VAL A 3 3.98 -2.82 -65.72
N PRO A 4 5.33 -2.88 -65.46
CA PRO A 4 6.22 -3.01 -64.28
C PRO A 4 7.45 -2.02 -64.24
N LEU A 5 8.34 -2.22 -63.25
CA LEU A 5 9.85 -2.15 -63.24
C LEU A 5 10.63 -0.94 -63.81
N TYR A 6 11.46 -0.27 -62.99
CA TYR A 6 12.94 -0.34 -63.02
C TYR A 6 13.63 0.52 -61.94
N ALA A 7 14.83 0.07 -61.54
CA ALA A 7 15.70 0.56 -60.47
C ALA A 7 16.60 1.75 -60.87
N SER A 8 17.20 2.44 -59.87
CA SER A 8 18.66 2.77 -59.82
C SER A 8 19.04 3.85 -58.77
N THR A 9 19.56 3.37 -57.64
CA THR A 9 20.78 3.79 -56.88
C THR A 9 21.34 5.22 -56.88
N LYS A 10 21.68 5.70 -55.66
CA LYS A 10 23.01 6.22 -55.19
C LYS A 10 22.94 6.49 -53.67
N SER A 11 23.45 5.63 -52.78
CA SER A 11 24.80 5.63 -52.15
C SER A 11 25.36 7.03 -51.85
N THR A 12 25.61 7.42 -50.60
CA THR A 12 26.86 7.23 -49.81
C THR A 12 26.56 7.64 -48.35
N GLY A 13 27.14 7.14 -47.25
CA GLY A 13 28.19 6.18 -46.93
C GLY A 13 28.22 6.13 -45.37
N ALA A 14 28.13 4.96 -44.77
CA ALA A 14 29.25 4.24 -44.16
C ALA A 14 29.83 4.89 -42.89
N ALA A 15 29.54 4.30 -41.73
CA ALA A 15 30.55 3.86 -40.76
C ALA A 15 29.87 3.01 -39.67
N GLN A 16 29.96 1.70 -39.83
CA GLN A 16 29.89 0.75 -38.72
C GLN A 16 31.18 0.90 -37.91
N SER A 17 31.06 1.32 -36.66
CA SER A 17 32.09 1.15 -35.63
C SER A 17 31.47 0.34 -34.49
N THR A 18 31.84 -0.93 -34.46
CA THR A 18 31.78 -1.82 -33.30
C THR A 18 32.36 -1.12 -32.06
N MET A 19 31.54 -0.96 -31.03
CA MET A 19 32.02 -0.94 -29.64
C MET A 19 31.26 -1.99 -28.83
N THR A 20 31.93 -3.12 -28.68
CA THR A 20 31.87 -4.03 -27.53
C THR A 20 31.84 -3.26 -26.21
N VAL A 21 30.76 -3.40 -25.42
CA VAL A 21 30.77 -3.14 -23.97
C VAL A 21 29.89 -4.17 -23.24
N ASN A 22 30.58 -5.10 -22.57
CA ASN A 22 30.23 -5.76 -21.30
C ASN A 22 28.95 -6.60 -21.18
N ALA A 23 28.93 -7.78 -21.80
CA ALA A 23 28.08 -8.91 -21.40
C ALA A 23 28.67 -9.77 -20.26
N HIS A 24 29.77 -9.34 -19.63
CA HIS A 24 30.58 -10.17 -18.72
C HIS A 24 30.35 -9.96 -17.20
N ARG A 25 29.32 -9.22 -16.78
CA ARG A 25 29.04 -9.01 -15.33
C ARG A 25 27.75 -9.61 -14.77
N TYR A 26 26.88 -10.18 -15.61
CA TYR A 26 25.65 -10.85 -15.12
C TYR A 26 25.68 -12.38 -15.22
N CYS A 27 26.70 -12.96 -15.87
CA CYS A 27 26.83 -14.42 -15.99
C CYS A 27 27.41 -15.11 -14.74
N SER A 28 27.92 -14.35 -13.77
CA SER A 28 28.48 -14.87 -12.51
C SER A 28 27.45 -15.06 -11.40
N TYR A 29 26.27 -14.44 -11.48
CA TYR A 29 25.19 -14.66 -10.49
C TYR A 29 24.35 -15.91 -10.78
N TYR A 30 24.17 -16.26 -12.05
CA TYR A 30 23.41 -17.46 -12.44
C TYR A 30 24.16 -18.77 -12.18
N LEU A 31 25.49 -18.76 -12.21
CA LEU A 31 26.29 -19.94 -11.89
C LEU A 31 26.34 -20.24 -10.38
N ILE A 32 26.14 -19.23 -9.53
CA ILE A 32 26.11 -19.39 -8.07
C ILE A 32 24.75 -19.97 -7.62
N LEU A 33 23.64 -19.57 -8.25
CA LEU A 33 22.31 -20.11 -7.91
C LEU A 33 22.11 -21.58 -8.33
N LEU A 34 22.80 -22.05 -9.38
CA LEU A 34 22.77 -23.47 -9.79
C LEU A 34 23.67 -24.38 -8.93
N LEU A 35 24.59 -23.82 -8.15
CA LEU A 35 25.39 -24.59 -7.18
C LEU A 35 24.65 -24.79 -5.85
N PHE A 36 23.76 -23.87 -5.45
CA PHE A 36 22.95 -24.02 -4.23
C PHE A 36 21.79 -25.01 -4.39
N SER A 37 21.21 -25.14 -5.59
CA SER A 37 20.13 -26.13 -5.82
C SER A 37 20.62 -27.59 -5.81
N ASN A 38 21.90 -27.84 -6.11
CA ASN A 38 22.48 -29.19 -6.09
C ASN A 38 22.99 -29.64 -4.72
N ILE A 39 23.29 -28.71 -3.79
CA ILE A 39 23.70 -29.05 -2.42
C ILE A 39 22.49 -29.55 -1.59
N THR A 40 21.29 -29.03 -1.86
CA THR A 40 20.07 -29.47 -1.16
C THR A 40 19.61 -30.87 -1.60
N ILE A 41 19.92 -31.29 -2.83
CA ILE A 41 19.50 -32.60 -3.35
C ILE A 41 20.41 -33.75 -2.87
N ILE A 42 21.68 -33.48 -2.54
CA ILE A 42 22.62 -34.51 -2.04
C ILE A 42 22.40 -34.83 -0.55
N LEU A 43 21.79 -33.93 0.23
CA LEU A 43 21.49 -34.17 1.65
C LEU A 43 20.21 -35.00 1.89
N SER A 44 19.37 -35.20 0.87
CA SER A 44 18.14 -35.99 0.99
C SER A 44 18.32 -37.50 0.75
N SER A 45 19.48 -37.95 0.25
CA SER A 45 19.69 -39.36 -0.12
C SER A 45 20.68 -40.12 0.78
N ALA A 46 21.15 -39.52 1.89
CA ALA A 46 22.14 -40.13 2.79
C ALA A 46 21.60 -40.53 4.17
N PHE A 47 20.28 -40.58 4.37
CA PHE A 47 19.69 -41.04 5.64
C PHE A 47 18.72 -42.21 5.42
N SER A 48 19.26 -43.34 4.99
CA SER A 48 18.62 -44.64 5.17
C SER A 48 19.69 -45.69 5.41
N ALA A 49 19.93 -45.99 6.69
CA ALA A 49 20.18 -47.34 7.21
C ALA A 49 20.91 -47.28 8.57
N THR A 50 20.16 -47.09 9.66
CA THR A 50 20.48 -47.72 10.95
C THR A 50 19.21 -47.76 11.81
N ARG A 51 18.74 -48.98 12.11
CA ARG A 51 17.73 -49.24 13.15
C ARG A 51 18.26 -48.80 14.52
N PRO A 52 17.49 -48.07 15.35
CA PRO A 52 17.75 -48.02 16.78
C PRO A 52 16.87 -49.03 17.51
N SER A 53 17.53 -49.81 18.37
CA SER A 53 16.92 -50.53 19.48
C SER A 53 16.26 -49.57 20.47
N ALA A 54 15.29 -50.08 21.22
CA ALA A 54 14.51 -49.35 22.21
C ALA A 54 15.38 -48.58 23.22
N GLU A 55 15.19 -47.26 23.31
CA GLU A 55 15.67 -46.41 24.39
C GLU A 55 14.61 -45.37 24.82
N SER A 56 14.72 -44.99 26.09
CA SER A 56 13.74 -44.43 27.03
C SER A 56 13.08 -43.05 26.71
N PRO A 57 11.92 -42.73 27.33
CA PRO A 57 11.08 -41.58 26.99
C PRO A 57 11.45 -40.28 27.74
N SER A 58 12.68 -39.75 27.54
CA SER A 58 13.11 -38.53 28.25
C SER A 58 13.65 -37.40 27.36
N ALA A 59 13.96 -37.65 26.08
CA ALA A 59 14.63 -36.65 25.23
C ALA A 59 13.69 -35.83 24.31
N LYS A 60 12.48 -36.32 24.01
CA LYS A 60 11.53 -35.62 23.12
C LYS A 60 10.81 -34.45 23.79
N THR A 61 10.67 -34.46 25.12
CA THR A 61 10.00 -33.39 25.88
C THR A 61 10.88 -32.14 26.02
N ILE A 62 12.20 -32.30 26.03
CA ILE A 62 13.13 -31.18 26.28
C ILE A 62 13.32 -30.30 25.03
N MET A 63 13.25 -30.87 23.81
CA MET A 63 13.37 -30.08 22.58
C MET A 63 12.09 -29.33 22.20
N SER A 64 10.91 -29.84 22.56
CA SER A 64 9.64 -29.10 22.37
C SER A 64 9.51 -27.92 23.32
N ASP A 65 10.02 -28.05 24.55
CA ASP A 65 9.98 -26.97 25.54
C ASP A 65 10.94 -25.82 25.22
N GLN A 66 12.08 -26.08 24.57
CA GLN A 66 13.00 -25.01 24.18
C GLN A 66 12.49 -24.16 23.01
N ALA A 67 11.88 -24.78 21.99
CA ALA A 67 11.22 -24.03 20.91
C ALA A 67 10.03 -23.19 21.43
N SER A 68 9.30 -23.70 22.42
CA SER A 68 8.18 -23.01 23.08
C SER A 68 8.60 -21.89 24.04
N GLN A 69 9.85 -21.92 24.53
CA GLN A 69 10.42 -20.88 25.41
C GLN A 69 11.18 -19.79 24.63
N GLU A 70 11.68 -20.09 23.43
CA GLU A 70 12.42 -19.12 22.61
C GLU A 70 11.46 -18.11 21.93
N GLU A 71 10.25 -18.52 21.54
CA GLU A 71 9.16 -17.61 21.09
C GLU A 71 8.71 -16.60 22.18
N ARG A 72 9.01 -16.84 23.47
CA ARG A 72 8.63 -15.95 24.59
C ARG A 72 9.62 -14.81 24.85
N ARG A 73 10.74 -14.71 24.13
CA ARG A 73 11.81 -13.75 24.42
C ARG A 73 12.01 -12.65 23.39
N THR A 74 11.39 -12.74 22.21
CA THR A 74 11.41 -11.61 21.26
C THR A 74 10.46 -10.51 21.75
N PRO A 75 10.94 -9.27 21.98
CA PRO A 75 10.06 -8.18 22.37
C PRO A 75 9.01 -7.96 21.27
N ILE A 76 7.74 -7.99 21.65
CA ILE A 76 6.63 -7.71 20.73
C ILE A 76 6.71 -6.23 20.34
N THR A 77 6.98 -5.97 19.07
CA THR A 77 6.93 -4.60 18.52
C THR A 77 5.48 -4.23 18.26
N ARG A 78 5.02 -3.07 18.75
CA ARG A 78 3.69 -2.56 18.42
C ARG A 78 3.76 -1.70 17.16
N ARG A 79 2.88 -1.97 16.20
CA ARG A 79 2.68 -1.14 15.01
C ARG A 79 1.29 -0.51 15.06
N ARG A 80 1.22 0.81 15.08
CA ARG A 80 -0.05 1.56 15.09
C ARG A 80 -0.42 2.02 13.69
N TYR A 81 -1.67 1.83 13.33
CA TYR A 81 -2.27 2.29 12.08
C TYR A 81 -3.16 3.48 12.40
N TYR A 82 -2.81 4.62 11.84
CA TYR A 82 -3.55 5.85 12.03
C TYR A 82 -4.54 6.02 10.89
N SER A 83 -5.81 6.13 11.27
CA SER A 83 -6.89 6.44 10.34
C SER A 83 -6.70 7.84 9.74
N PRO A 84 -6.87 8.03 8.42
CA PRO A 84 -6.95 9.36 7.82
C PRO A 84 -8.20 10.14 8.27
N PHE A 85 -9.17 9.46 8.90
CA PHE A 85 -10.45 10.03 9.30
C PHE A 85 -10.47 10.59 10.73
N LEU A 86 -9.45 10.31 11.55
CA LEU A 86 -9.38 10.86 12.91
C LEU A 86 -8.95 12.33 12.84
N SER A 87 -9.91 13.26 12.94
CA SER A 87 -9.68 14.71 12.95
C SER A 87 -9.74 15.34 14.35
N PRO A 88 -9.12 16.53 14.54
CA PRO A 88 -8.25 17.20 13.59
C PRO A 88 -6.85 16.57 13.66
N LEU A 89 -6.12 16.64 12.55
CA LEU A 89 -4.66 16.54 12.55
C LEU A 89 -4.06 17.74 13.31
N HIS A 90 -4.46 18.01 14.55
CA HIS A 90 -3.78 18.94 15.45
C HIS A 90 -2.55 18.22 15.99
N GLY A 91 -1.47 18.29 15.20
CA GLY A 91 -0.13 17.82 15.57
C GLY A 91 0.43 16.67 14.73
N SER A 92 -0.34 16.12 13.79
CA SER A 92 0.19 15.18 12.79
C SER A 92 0.70 15.98 11.59
N ASN A 93 1.98 15.83 11.24
CA ASN A 93 2.56 16.43 10.04
C ASN A 93 1.88 15.80 8.81
N THR A 94 0.89 16.49 8.22
CA THR A 94 0.38 16.18 6.87
C THR A 94 1.51 16.09 5.84
N ASN A 95 2.64 16.75 6.12
CA ASN A 95 3.89 16.74 5.36
C ASN A 95 4.49 15.35 5.09
N SER A 96 3.95 14.27 5.65
CA SER A 96 4.47 12.90 5.48
C SER A 96 3.44 11.91 4.95
N ALA A 97 2.31 12.38 4.41
CA ALA A 97 1.31 11.52 3.78
C ALA A 97 1.17 11.82 2.27
N ALA A 98 1.15 10.76 1.45
CA ALA A 98 0.95 10.82 0.01
C ALA A 98 -0.38 10.18 -0.41
N LEU A 99 -1.01 10.69 -1.47
CA LEU A 99 -2.19 10.14 -2.12
C LEU A 99 -1.87 9.70 -3.55
N ILE A 100 -2.11 8.44 -3.88
CA ILE A 100 -2.06 7.91 -5.25
C ILE A 100 -3.47 7.75 -5.77
N ILE A 101 -3.75 8.28 -6.95
CA ILE A 101 -5.07 8.23 -7.60
C ILE A 101 -4.99 7.29 -8.79
N LEU A 102 -5.72 6.17 -8.73
CA LEU A 102 -5.77 5.17 -9.79
C LEU A 102 -6.82 5.50 -10.87
N ASN A 103 -6.79 4.78 -11.98
CA ASN A 103 -7.76 4.91 -13.08
C ASN A 103 -9.13 4.27 -12.75
N THR A 104 -9.68 4.57 -11.57
CA THR A 104 -11.01 4.16 -11.11
C THR A 104 -11.93 5.39 -11.04
N PRO A 105 -13.19 5.32 -11.50
CA PRO A 105 -14.09 6.47 -11.47
C PRO A 105 -14.24 7.11 -10.07
N ILE A 106 -13.93 8.40 -9.97
CA ILE A 106 -14.27 9.22 -8.81
C ILE A 106 -15.72 9.66 -9.00
N LYS A 107 -16.66 8.90 -8.43
CA LYS A 107 -18.11 9.12 -8.63
C LYS A 107 -18.59 10.36 -7.89
N SER A 108 -18.67 11.50 -8.57
CA SER A 108 -19.23 12.73 -8.00
C SER A 108 -20.61 12.50 -7.38
N THR A 109 -20.88 13.14 -6.24
CA THR A 109 -22.16 12.99 -5.54
C THR A 109 -23.27 13.78 -6.26
N ALA A 110 -24.53 13.61 -5.83
CA ALA A 110 -25.70 14.25 -6.44
C ALA A 110 -25.61 15.79 -6.55
N ASN A 111 -24.71 16.44 -5.80
CA ASN A 111 -24.51 17.89 -5.81
C ASN A 111 -23.22 18.32 -6.54
N SER A 112 -22.68 17.48 -7.43
CA SER A 112 -21.40 17.70 -8.11
C SER A 112 -20.21 17.87 -7.17
N SER A 113 -20.32 17.45 -5.91
CA SER A 113 -19.23 17.54 -4.94
C SER A 113 -18.35 16.30 -4.99
N LEU A 114 -17.07 16.49 -4.67
CA LEU A 114 -16.13 15.39 -4.52
C LEU A 114 -16.61 14.40 -3.45
N PRO A 115 -16.42 13.09 -3.68
CA PRO A 115 -16.75 12.07 -2.71
C PRO A 115 -16.06 12.29 -1.36
N ASP A 116 -16.72 11.88 -0.27
CA ASP A 116 -16.29 12.24 1.08
C ASP A 116 -14.97 11.59 1.48
N VAL A 117 -14.74 10.31 1.12
CA VAL A 117 -13.45 9.64 1.40
C VAL A 117 -12.36 10.33 0.60
N PHE A 118 -12.56 10.52 -0.70
CA PHE A 118 -11.59 11.22 -1.55
C PHE A 118 -11.22 12.60 -0.98
N ARG A 119 -12.22 13.38 -0.55
CA ARG A 119 -12.02 14.71 0.02
C ARG A 119 -11.19 14.68 1.31
N VAL A 120 -11.43 13.70 2.20
CA VAL A 120 -10.63 13.55 3.42
C VAL A 120 -9.20 13.14 3.09
N LEU A 121 -9.02 12.18 2.18
CA LEU A 121 -7.69 11.74 1.75
C LEU A 121 -6.90 12.89 1.13
N TRP A 122 -7.50 13.62 0.18
CA TRP A 122 -6.84 14.77 -0.45
C TRP A 122 -6.37 15.80 0.57
N LYS A 123 -7.22 16.15 1.55
CA LYS A 123 -6.90 17.15 2.60
C LYS A 123 -5.87 16.64 3.64
N SER A 124 -5.77 15.33 3.82
CA SER A 124 -4.86 14.72 4.81
C SER A 124 -3.48 14.40 4.24
N THR A 125 -3.26 14.58 2.93
CA THR A 125 -1.99 14.32 2.25
C THR A 125 -1.35 15.57 1.68
N SER A 126 -0.02 15.59 1.62
CA SER A 126 0.77 16.70 1.07
C SER A 126 1.45 16.39 -0.26
N PHE A 127 1.35 15.15 -0.76
CA PHE A 127 1.90 14.75 -2.04
C PHE A 127 0.90 13.91 -2.83
N HIS A 128 0.48 14.39 -3.99
CA HIS A 128 -0.60 13.79 -4.79
C HIS A 128 -0.06 13.28 -6.13
N VAL A 129 -0.20 11.99 -6.39
CA VAL A 129 0.28 11.32 -7.60
C VAL A 129 -0.91 10.74 -8.37
N CYS A 130 -1.04 11.06 -9.66
CA CYS A 130 -1.97 10.40 -10.56
C CYS A 130 -1.26 9.27 -11.32
N ALA A 131 -1.80 8.06 -11.22
CA ALA A 131 -1.34 6.89 -11.96
C ALA A 131 -1.98 6.87 -13.34
N ASP A 132 -1.26 7.36 -14.35
CA ASP A 132 -1.69 7.47 -15.74
C ASP A 132 -3.14 7.98 -15.90
N GLY A 133 -4.08 7.10 -16.25
CA GLY A 133 -5.49 7.41 -16.42
C GLY A 133 -6.19 7.91 -15.15
N GLY A 134 -5.58 7.79 -13.97
CA GLY A 134 -6.01 8.46 -12.75
C GLY A 134 -6.10 9.99 -12.90
N ALA A 135 -5.25 10.59 -13.75
CA ALA A 135 -5.32 12.02 -14.08
C ALA A 135 -6.64 12.38 -14.77
N ASN A 136 -7.15 11.50 -15.63
CA ASN A 136 -8.45 11.68 -16.26
C ASN A 136 -9.56 11.72 -15.21
N ARG A 137 -9.49 10.83 -14.21
CA ARG A 137 -10.50 10.72 -13.16
C ARG A 137 -10.52 11.96 -12.28
N LEU A 138 -9.34 12.47 -11.92
CA LEU A 138 -9.21 13.72 -11.19
C LEU A 138 -9.77 14.90 -11.98
N TYR A 139 -9.40 15.01 -13.26
CA TYR A 139 -9.88 16.07 -14.14
C TYR A 139 -11.41 16.03 -14.30
N ASP A 140 -11.97 14.85 -14.58
CA ASP A 140 -13.40 14.68 -14.80
C ASP A 140 -14.22 14.99 -13.54
N ALA A 141 -13.67 14.70 -12.35
CA ALA A 141 -14.34 14.92 -11.07
C ALA A 141 -14.25 16.37 -10.55
N THR A 142 -13.32 17.18 -11.06
CA THR A 142 -13.05 18.54 -10.53
C THR A 142 -13.35 19.63 -11.54
N ILE A 143 -13.16 19.36 -12.83
CA ILE A 143 -13.27 20.36 -13.90
C ILE A 143 -14.35 19.93 -14.90
N GLY A 144 -14.38 18.63 -15.25
CA GLY A 144 -15.33 18.05 -16.19
C GLY A 144 -15.14 18.50 -17.66
N PRO A 145 -15.64 17.73 -18.64
CA PRO A 145 -15.58 18.08 -20.07
C PRO A 145 -16.55 19.22 -20.48
N SER A 146 -17.45 19.64 -19.59
CA SER A 146 -18.49 20.66 -19.86
C SER A 146 -18.00 22.11 -19.71
N SER A 147 -16.73 22.31 -19.38
CA SER A 147 -16.16 23.63 -19.08
C SER A 147 -15.65 24.29 -20.37
N SER A 148 -16.59 24.75 -21.19
CA SER A 148 -16.29 25.65 -22.31
C SER A 148 -15.82 27.02 -21.78
N GLY A 149 -14.50 27.19 -21.72
CA GLY A 149 -13.81 28.42 -22.10
C GLY A 149 -13.70 29.55 -21.08
N ASP A 150 -14.79 30.00 -20.43
CA ASP A 150 -14.80 31.40 -19.94
C ASP A 150 -15.09 31.63 -18.44
N ASP A 151 -15.56 30.64 -17.67
CA ASP A 151 -15.89 30.83 -16.24
C ASP A 151 -15.41 29.64 -15.37
N ILE A 152 -14.12 29.27 -15.44
CA ILE A 152 -13.54 28.38 -14.43
C ILE A 152 -13.19 29.27 -13.24
N ASP A 153 -13.89 29.12 -12.12
CA ASP A 153 -13.35 29.55 -10.83
C ASP A 153 -12.16 28.63 -10.54
N ASP A 154 -10.97 29.07 -10.97
CA ASP A 154 -9.69 28.33 -10.91
C ASP A 154 -9.31 27.93 -9.46
N ASN A 155 -10.09 28.39 -8.47
CA ASN A 155 -9.94 28.16 -7.04
C ASN A 155 -10.32 26.74 -6.57
N ASP A 156 -11.15 25.99 -7.30
CA ASP A 156 -11.60 24.64 -6.87
C ASP A 156 -10.90 23.50 -7.63
N ALA A 157 -10.05 23.81 -8.60
CA ALA A 157 -9.34 22.79 -9.39
C ALA A 157 -8.25 22.09 -8.56
N LEU A 158 -8.37 20.76 -8.43
CA LEU A 158 -7.33 19.97 -7.76
C LEU A 158 -6.19 19.65 -8.72
N ILE A 159 -5.00 20.10 -8.36
CA ILE A 159 -3.77 19.92 -9.14
C ILE A 159 -2.87 18.89 -8.45
N PRO A 160 -2.54 17.75 -9.09
CA PRO A 160 -1.61 16.78 -8.53
C PRO A 160 -0.16 17.27 -8.64
N ASP A 161 0.72 16.76 -7.78
CA ASP A 161 2.16 17.05 -7.82
C ASP A 161 2.90 16.28 -8.91
N LEU A 162 2.35 15.15 -9.36
CA LEU A 162 2.95 14.29 -10.36
C LEU A 162 1.90 13.47 -11.10
N ILE A 163 2.11 13.29 -12.41
CA ILE A 163 1.44 12.27 -13.21
C ILE A 163 2.51 11.28 -13.68
N THR A 164 2.31 9.98 -13.46
CA THR A 164 3.28 8.94 -13.85
C THR A 164 2.59 7.67 -14.31
N GLY A 165 3.23 6.93 -15.21
CA GLY A 165 2.70 5.71 -15.82
C GLY A 165 3.38 5.44 -17.16
N ASP A 166 2.90 4.47 -17.93
CA ASP A 166 3.29 4.36 -19.36
C ASP A 166 2.54 5.37 -20.25
N LEU A 167 1.55 6.06 -19.70
CA LEU A 167 0.82 7.17 -20.33
C LEU A 167 -0.04 6.70 -21.52
N ASP A 168 -0.50 5.44 -21.49
CA ASP A 168 -1.36 4.87 -22.52
C ASP A 168 -2.86 5.15 -22.30
N SER A 169 -3.21 5.52 -21.06
CA SER A 169 -4.60 5.73 -20.62
C SER A 169 -4.95 7.21 -20.44
N ILE A 170 -3.99 8.08 -20.14
CA ILE A 170 -4.22 9.53 -20.03
C ILE A 170 -4.66 10.12 -21.37
N ARG A 171 -5.74 10.91 -21.36
CA ARG A 171 -6.24 11.58 -22.57
C ARG A 171 -5.35 12.77 -22.94
N SER A 172 -5.24 13.07 -24.23
CA SER A 172 -4.38 14.16 -24.73
C SER A 172 -4.79 15.55 -24.23
N ASP A 173 -6.09 15.80 -24.07
CA ASP A 173 -6.65 17.05 -23.52
C ASP A 173 -6.28 17.22 -22.04
N VAL A 174 -6.44 16.16 -21.25
CA VAL A 174 -6.11 16.13 -19.81
C VAL A 174 -4.61 16.29 -19.60
N ARG A 175 -3.80 15.57 -20.37
CA ARG A 175 -2.34 15.71 -20.37
C ARG A 175 -1.94 17.16 -20.64
N SER A 176 -2.46 17.75 -21.72
CA SER A 176 -2.16 19.13 -22.09
C SER A 176 -2.59 20.14 -21.03
N TYR A 177 -3.71 19.88 -20.34
CA TYR A 177 -4.19 20.72 -19.25
C TYR A 177 -3.21 20.73 -18.07
N TYR A 178 -2.80 19.57 -17.58
CA TYR A 178 -1.90 19.49 -16.44
C TYR A 178 -0.47 19.92 -16.78
N GLU A 179 0.01 19.70 -18.01
CA GLU A 179 1.28 20.28 -18.50
C GLU A 179 1.26 21.82 -18.43
N LYS A 180 0.15 22.46 -18.84
CA LYS A 180 -0.01 23.92 -18.75
C LYS A 180 -0.05 24.43 -17.32
N LYS A 181 -0.57 23.63 -16.38
CA LYS A 181 -0.56 23.94 -14.94
C LYS A 181 0.80 23.66 -14.28
N GLY A 182 1.79 23.18 -15.03
CA GLY A 182 3.16 22.94 -14.55
C GLY A 182 3.36 21.60 -13.84
N VAL A 183 2.40 20.66 -13.97
CA VAL A 183 2.51 19.33 -13.37
C VAL A 183 3.56 18.52 -14.13
N PRO A 184 4.59 17.96 -13.45
CA PRO A 184 5.51 17.01 -14.06
C PRO A 184 4.77 15.75 -14.54
N ILE A 185 5.02 15.36 -15.78
CA ILE A 185 4.49 14.12 -16.37
C ILE A 185 5.64 13.20 -16.73
N VAL A 186 5.71 12.05 -16.06
CA VAL A 186 6.82 11.10 -16.17
C VAL A 186 6.35 9.81 -16.85
N CYS A 187 6.94 9.53 -18.02
CA CYS A 187 6.71 8.26 -18.72
C CYS A 187 7.66 7.18 -18.18
N VAL A 188 7.10 6.04 -17.79
CA VAL A 188 7.84 4.83 -17.39
C VAL A 188 7.31 3.67 -18.23
N GLU A 189 8.07 3.33 -19.27
CA GLU A 189 7.68 2.34 -20.30
C GLU A 189 7.76 0.86 -19.84
N ASP A 190 8.23 0.59 -18.62
CA ASP A 190 8.39 -0.78 -18.11
C ASP A 190 7.05 -1.50 -18.03
N GLN A 191 6.96 -2.62 -18.76
CA GLN A 191 5.76 -3.46 -18.87
C GLN A 191 5.66 -4.54 -17.79
N ASN A 192 6.68 -4.68 -16.94
CA ASN A 192 6.65 -5.63 -15.82
C ASN A 192 6.00 -5.04 -14.56
N TYR A 193 5.74 -3.74 -14.55
CA TYR A 193 5.18 -2.99 -13.44
C TYR A 193 3.92 -2.25 -13.89
N HIS A 194 2.86 -2.32 -13.10
CA HIS A 194 1.64 -1.57 -13.38
C HIS A 194 1.74 -0.12 -12.87
N ASP A 195 0.79 0.75 -13.21
CA ASP A 195 0.93 2.19 -12.90
C ASP A 195 0.92 2.51 -11.40
N LEU A 196 0.30 1.66 -10.58
CA LEU A 196 0.44 1.78 -9.13
C LEU A 196 1.89 1.53 -8.66
N ASP A 197 2.64 0.57 -9.22
CA ASP A 197 4.06 0.38 -8.89
C ASP A 197 4.88 1.61 -9.29
N LYS A 198 4.67 2.12 -10.51
CA LYS A 198 5.36 3.31 -11.03
C LYS A 198 5.07 4.54 -10.15
N SER A 199 3.85 4.64 -9.62
CA SER A 199 3.45 5.68 -8.67
C SER A 199 4.12 5.49 -7.30
N LEU A 200 4.21 4.27 -6.79
CA LEU A 200 4.93 3.98 -5.55
C LEU A 200 6.43 4.23 -5.67
N MET A 201 7.04 4.05 -6.85
CA MET A 201 8.44 4.45 -7.10
C MET A 201 8.63 5.96 -6.93
N ALA A 202 7.62 6.76 -7.30
CA ALA A 202 7.65 8.20 -7.07
C ALA A 202 7.47 8.56 -5.60
N VAL A 203 6.57 7.88 -4.90
CA VAL A 203 6.36 8.04 -3.44
C VAL A 203 7.62 7.64 -2.67
N GLU A 204 8.29 6.55 -3.03
CA GLU A 204 9.57 6.12 -2.44
C GLU A 204 10.63 7.24 -2.51
N LYS A 205 10.84 7.80 -3.71
CA LYS A 205 11.75 8.93 -3.92
C LYS A 205 11.35 10.19 -3.16
N TRP A 206 10.05 10.40 -2.95
CA TRP A 206 9.54 11.52 -2.18
C TRP A 206 9.82 11.34 -0.68
N ILE A 207 9.58 10.14 -0.13
CA ILE A 207 9.92 9.79 1.26
C ILE A 207 11.42 9.97 1.52
N GLU A 208 12.29 9.50 0.60
CA GLU A 208 13.74 9.68 0.70
C GLU A 208 14.19 11.16 0.76
N LYS A 209 13.47 12.05 0.05
CA LYS A 209 13.75 13.49 0.11
C LYS A 209 13.37 14.07 1.47
N LEU A 210 12.22 13.66 2.03
CA LEU A 210 11.77 14.11 3.35
C LEU A 210 12.79 13.77 4.44
N THR A 211 13.34 12.55 4.42
CA THR A 211 14.34 12.11 5.41
C THR A 211 15.67 12.87 5.28
N THR A 212 16.09 13.15 4.04
CA THR A 212 17.32 13.90 3.75
C THR A 212 17.21 15.37 4.17
N THR A 213 16.07 16.01 3.94
CA THR A 213 15.83 17.41 4.35
C THR A 213 15.78 17.56 5.86
N SER A 214 15.14 16.63 6.58
CA SER A 214 15.08 16.64 8.05
C SER A 214 16.44 16.44 8.72
N SER A 215 17.36 15.70 8.08
CA SER A 215 18.70 15.45 8.61
C SER A 215 19.66 16.64 8.44
N SER A 216 19.34 17.57 7.52
CA SER A 216 20.20 18.72 7.21
C SER A 216 19.88 19.97 8.04
N SER A 217 18.70 20.02 8.67
CA SER A 217 18.25 21.14 9.52
C SER A 217 18.54 20.94 11.01
N SER A 218 18.93 19.74 11.45
CA SER A 218 19.24 19.42 12.85
C SER A 218 20.72 19.56 13.24
N SER A 219 21.60 20.05 12.36
CA SER A 219 23.04 20.23 12.65
C SER A 219 23.39 21.57 13.32
N SER A 220 22.45 22.20 14.02
CA SER A 220 22.69 23.41 14.82
C SER A 220 21.95 23.31 16.15
N LEU A 221 22.72 23.30 17.25
CA LEU A 221 22.33 23.30 18.68
C LEU A 221 22.21 21.92 19.33
N SER A 222 23.32 21.51 19.95
CA SER A 222 23.37 20.54 21.04
C SER A 222 22.55 21.00 22.24
N ASN A 223 21.65 20.16 22.74
CA ASN A 223 21.31 20.10 24.17
C ASN A 223 21.04 18.64 24.53
N GLU A 224 21.81 18.17 25.51
CA GLU A 224 21.58 16.94 26.25
C GLU A 224 20.35 17.10 27.17
N ASP A 225 19.73 15.97 27.53
CA ASP A 225 18.54 15.79 28.38
C ASP A 225 17.16 15.90 27.71
N SER A 226 16.62 14.76 27.27
CA SER A 226 15.28 14.28 27.67
C SER A 226 15.01 12.87 27.12
N ASP A 227 14.39 12.02 27.95
CA ASP A 227 13.78 10.74 27.60
C ASP A 227 12.89 10.87 26.35
N SER A 228 13.45 10.60 25.19
CA SER A 228 12.72 10.56 23.92
C SER A 228 12.53 9.10 23.54
N ASN A 229 11.39 8.53 23.93
CA ASN A 229 10.76 7.52 23.08
C ASN A 229 10.50 8.20 21.73
N GLY A 230 11.49 8.10 20.83
CA GLY A 230 11.45 8.71 19.52
C GLY A 230 10.22 8.24 18.78
N PHE A 231 9.20 9.09 18.72
CA PHE A 231 8.16 9.01 17.72
C PHE A 231 8.83 9.32 16.38
N ASN A 232 9.47 8.31 15.77
CA ASN A 232 9.76 8.35 14.34
C ASN A 232 8.41 8.39 13.64
N GLN A 233 8.06 9.57 13.14
CA GLN A 233 6.78 9.82 12.49
C GLN A 233 6.75 9.00 11.19
N SER A 234 5.98 7.91 11.18
CA SER A 234 5.82 7.04 10.03
C SER A 234 5.14 7.79 8.88
N SER A 235 5.71 7.73 7.68
CA SER A 235 5.05 8.22 6.47
C SER A 235 3.78 7.40 6.17
N GLN A 236 2.87 7.97 5.39
CA GLN A 236 1.65 7.30 4.96
C GLN A 236 1.52 7.38 3.43
N ALA A 237 1.01 6.32 2.82
CA ALA A 237 0.70 6.25 1.39
C ALA A 237 -0.71 5.71 1.22
N PHE A 238 -1.64 6.59 0.90
CA PHE A 238 -3.03 6.25 0.62
C PHE A 238 -3.21 6.06 -0.88
N ILE A 239 -3.89 4.99 -1.27
CA ILE A 239 -4.19 4.65 -2.65
C ILE A 239 -5.70 4.75 -2.80
N TYR A 240 -6.16 5.63 -3.68
CA TYR A 240 -7.57 5.80 -3.98
C TYR A 240 -7.95 5.11 -5.29
N GLY A 241 -8.95 4.24 -5.21
CA GLY A 241 -9.33 3.30 -6.27
C GLY A 241 -8.65 1.94 -6.11
N GLY A 242 -8.87 1.06 -7.08
CA GLY A 242 -8.38 -0.33 -7.02
C GLY A 242 -9.41 -1.36 -6.56
N PHE A 243 -10.67 -0.94 -6.35
CA PHE A 243 -11.84 -1.78 -6.12
C PHE A 243 -12.96 -1.45 -7.11
N GLY A 244 -13.83 -2.43 -7.39
CA GLY A 244 -15.01 -2.28 -8.24
C GLY A 244 -14.71 -2.26 -9.74
N GLY A 245 -13.55 -2.77 -10.14
CA GLY A 245 -13.02 -2.67 -11.51
C GLY A 245 -12.73 -4.02 -12.15
N ARG A 246 -11.63 -4.07 -12.91
CA ARG A 246 -11.08 -5.31 -13.45
C ARG A 246 -10.51 -6.14 -12.31
N PHE A 247 -11.05 -7.34 -12.09
CA PHE A 247 -10.65 -8.21 -10.98
C PHE A 247 -9.13 -8.47 -10.92
N ASP A 248 -8.48 -8.66 -12.08
CA ASP A 248 -7.02 -8.83 -12.16
C ASP A 248 -6.25 -7.60 -11.68
N GLN A 249 -6.76 -6.39 -11.92
CA GLN A 249 -6.18 -5.15 -11.39
C GLN A 249 -6.38 -5.02 -9.88
N GLU A 250 -7.52 -5.44 -9.34
CA GLU A 250 -7.76 -5.46 -7.89
C GLU A 250 -6.74 -6.37 -7.20
N MET A 251 -6.53 -7.58 -7.74
CA MET A 251 -5.54 -8.52 -7.23
C MET A 251 -4.11 -7.97 -7.38
N ALA A 252 -3.80 -7.24 -8.46
CA ALA A 252 -2.52 -6.57 -8.63
C ALA A 252 -2.30 -5.48 -7.56
N CYS A 253 -3.33 -4.67 -7.26
CA CYS A 253 -3.27 -3.67 -6.19
C CYS A 253 -3.01 -4.32 -4.83
N ILE A 254 -3.69 -5.42 -4.53
CA ILE A 254 -3.45 -6.19 -3.30
C ILE A 254 -2.02 -6.76 -3.28
N ASN A 255 -1.56 -7.40 -4.35
CA ASN A 255 -0.21 -7.93 -4.46
C ASN A 255 0.86 -6.84 -4.27
N THR A 256 0.58 -5.61 -4.70
CA THR A 256 1.46 -4.46 -4.49
C THR A 256 1.69 -4.19 -3.01
N LEU A 257 0.66 -4.30 -2.16
CA LEU A 257 0.84 -4.13 -0.72
C LEU A 257 1.84 -5.15 -0.14
N TYR A 258 1.78 -6.39 -0.64
CA TYR A 258 2.71 -7.45 -0.23
C TYR A 258 4.14 -7.19 -0.73
N SER A 259 4.32 -6.90 -2.02
CA SER A 259 5.66 -6.74 -2.61
C SER A 259 6.35 -5.46 -2.11
N TRP A 260 5.62 -4.35 -2.05
CA TRP A 260 6.17 -3.06 -1.60
C TRP A 260 6.33 -2.99 -0.10
N GLY A 261 5.46 -3.64 0.70
CA GLY A 261 5.58 -3.67 2.15
C GLY A 261 6.89 -4.30 2.66
N GLN A 262 7.59 -5.08 1.82
CA GLN A 262 8.90 -5.66 2.14
C GLN A 262 10.06 -4.67 1.95
N LYS A 263 9.87 -3.62 1.15
CA LYS A 263 10.93 -2.62 0.90
C LYS A 263 11.20 -1.78 2.14
N GLU A 264 12.45 -1.46 2.39
CA GLU A 264 12.90 -0.69 3.57
C GLU A 264 12.12 0.63 3.74
N ALA A 265 11.95 1.39 2.66
CA ALA A 265 11.18 2.64 2.67
C ALA A 265 9.71 2.46 3.11
N PHE A 266 9.14 1.27 2.91
CA PHE A 266 7.74 0.97 3.21
C PHE A 266 7.52 0.11 4.44
N GLN A 267 8.57 -0.46 5.02
CA GLN A 267 8.48 -1.14 6.32
C GLN A 267 8.01 -0.18 7.43
N GLN A 268 8.39 1.09 7.33
CA GLN A 268 7.97 2.16 8.24
C GLN A 268 6.82 3.02 7.69
N THR A 269 6.38 2.79 6.45
CA THR A 269 5.29 3.56 5.83
C THR A 269 3.98 2.77 5.94
N GLN A 270 2.89 3.43 6.35
CA GLN A 270 1.57 2.83 6.30
C GLN A 270 1.01 2.92 4.88
N MET A 271 0.82 1.79 4.22
CA MET A 271 0.09 1.72 2.95
C MET A 271 -1.36 1.30 3.19
N SER A 272 -2.30 1.95 2.50
CA SER A 272 -3.73 1.66 2.62
C SER A 272 -4.43 1.94 1.30
N ILE A 273 -5.36 1.06 0.90
CA ILE A 273 -6.18 1.23 -0.30
C ILE A 273 -7.59 1.60 0.15
N PHE A 274 -8.19 2.59 -0.51
CA PHE A 274 -9.53 3.09 -0.23
C PHE A 274 -10.34 3.25 -1.51
N ASP A 275 -11.63 2.96 -1.42
CA ASP A 275 -12.65 3.61 -2.24
C ASP A 275 -13.68 4.31 -1.32
N GLU A 276 -14.89 4.58 -1.80
CA GLU A 276 -15.92 5.24 -0.99
C GLU A 276 -16.64 4.34 0.02
N GLU A 277 -16.50 3.03 -0.10
CA GLU A 277 -17.27 2.02 0.65
C GLU A 277 -16.34 1.10 1.47
N THR A 278 -15.08 0.94 1.07
CA THR A 278 -14.14 0.02 1.72
C THR A 278 -12.72 0.58 1.81
N GLY A 279 -12.06 0.23 2.91
CA GLY A 279 -10.62 0.39 3.09
C GLY A 279 -9.94 -0.94 3.39
N VAL A 280 -8.70 -1.09 2.92
CA VAL A 280 -7.87 -2.28 3.15
C VAL A 280 -6.46 -1.88 3.55
N ILE A 281 -5.94 -2.56 4.57
CA ILE A 281 -4.53 -2.47 5.01
C ILE A 281 -3.90 -3.86 5.12
N LEU A 282 -2.60 -3.94 4.83
CA LEU A 282 -1.83 -5.15 5.06
C LEU A 282 -1.19 -5.11 6.46
N LEU A 283 -1.47 -6.15 7.24
CA LEU A 283 -0.93 -6.35 8.57
C LEU A 283 0.29 -7.27 8.49
N PRO A 284 1.49 -6.83 8.91
CA PRO A 284 2.66 -7.69 9.00
C PRO A 284 2.47 -8.76 10.08
N GLU A 285 3.23 -9.84 9.93
CA GLU A 285 3.25 -10.99 10.81
C GLU A 285 4.03 -10.78 12.12
N ALA A 286 3.90 -11.74 13.03
CA ALA A 286 4.64 -11.82 14.28
C ALA A 286 6.17 -11.63 14.06
N PRO A 287 6.90 -10.99 15.00
CA PRO A 287 6.50 -10.66 16.37
C PRO A 287 5.76 -9.31 16.51
N ILE A 288 5.19 -8.76 15.44
CA ILE A 288 4.47 -7.49 15.47
C ILE A 288 3.04 -7.65 16.02
N SER A 289 2.64 -6.73 16.89
CA SER A 289 1.25 -6.53 17.30
C SER A 289 0.69 -5.30 16.59
N ASN A 290 -0.30 -5.52 15.72
CA ASN A 290 -0.91 -4.46 14.93
C ASN A 290 -2.07 -3.84 15.72
N GLU A 291 -2.03 -2.53 15.94
CA GLU A 291 -3.07 -1.74 16.60
C GLU A 291 -3.71 -0.79 15.59
N ILE A 292 -5.00 -0.96 15.32
CA ILE A 292 -5.74 -0.20 14.32
C ILE A 292 -6.71 0.71 15.08
N LEU A 293 -6.52 2.02 14.93
CA LEU A 293 -7.36 3.02 15.59
C LEU A 293 -8.60 3.27 14.72
N ILE A 294 -9.78 3.14 15.33
CA ILE A 294 -11.08 3.14 14.65
C ILE A 294 -11.87 4.39 15.04
N ARG A 295 -12.41 5.09 14.05
CA ARG A 295 -13.28 6.25 14.31
C ARG A 295 -14.68 5.86 14.78
N PHE A 296 -15.33 4.92 14.09
CA PHE A 296 -16.75 4.60 14.30
C PHE A 296 -16.98 3.12 14.67
N PRO A 297 -16.56 2.70 15.87
CA PRO A 297 -16.89 1.36 16.36
C PRO A 297 -18.40 1.21 16.57
N ASP A 298 -18.86 -0.04 16.51
CA ASP A 298 -20.23 -0.49 16.77
C ASP A 298 -20.51 -0.55 18.27
N ILE A 299 -20.49 0.62 18.90
CA ILE A 299 -20.83 0.78 20.30
C ILE A 299 -22.22 1.43 20.33
N GLU A 300 -23.13 0.87 21.12
CA GLU A 300 -24.37 1.55 21.50
C GLU A 300 -23.94 2.81 22.26
N GLU A 301 -23.96 3.98 21.60
CA GLU A 301 -23.78 5.24 22.32
C GLU A 301 -24.98 5.37 23.26
N ASP A 302 -24.74 5.34 24.57
CA ASP A 302 -25.75 5.72 25.55
C ASP A 302 -26.29 7.10 25.15
N ASP A 303 -27.61 7.19 24.96
CA ASP A 303 -28.37 8.29 24.35
C ASP A 303 -28.40 9.57 25.24
N ASP A 304 -27.30 9.86 25.95
CA ASP A 304 -27.18 10.91 26.96
C ASP A 304 -26.46 12.18 26.45
N ASN A 305 -26.34 12.38 25.14
CA ASN A 305 -25.77 13.61 24.57
C ASN A 305 -26.75 14.38 23.69
N GLU A 306 -27.76 14.94 24.34
CA GLU A 306 -28.69 15.96 23.85
C GLU A 306 -28.02 17.32 23.48
N SER A 307 -26.68 17.36 23.34
CA SER A 307 -25.93 18.59 23.06
C SER A 307 -24.75 18.43 22.09
N ARG A 308 -24.81 17.49 21.13
CA ARG A 308 -23.95 17.62 19.93
C ARG A 308 -24.58 18.67 19.02
N GLU A 309 -23.98 19.86 18.96
CA GLU A 309 -24.25 20.80 17.88
C GLU A 309 -24.16 20.03 16.57
N LYS A 310 -25.26 19.95 15.80
CA LYS A 310 -25.25 19.33 14.49
C LYS A 310 -24.29 20.11 13.62
N SER A 311 -23.06 19.64 13.49
CA SER A 311 -22.18 20.16 12.45
C SER A 311 -22.73 19.67 11.12
N ASP A 312 -22.98 20.57 10.18
CA ASP A 312 -23.42 20.22 8.81
C ASP A 312 -22.35 19.43 8.00
N GLN A 313 -21.24 19.04 8.63
CA GLN A 313 -20.16 18.29 7.98
C GLN A 313 -20.37 16.79 8.13
N VAL A 314 -20.46 16.10 6.98
CA VAL A 314 -20.45 14.64 6.89
C VAL A 314 -19.12 14.12 7.45
N GLU A 315 -19.20 13.29 8.48
CA GLU A 315 -18.04 12.61 9.05
C GLU A 315 -17.89 11.23 8.41
N VAL A 316 -16.66 10.89 8.00
CA VAL A 316 -16.34 9.59 7.40
C VAL A 316 -15.53 8.76 8.37
N GLY A 317 -15.66 7.44 8.40
CA GLY A 317 -14.83 6.60 9.27
C GLY A 317 -15.03 5.10 9.06
N GLU A 318 -14.20 4.30 9.72
CA GLU A 318 -14.20 2.85 9.60
C GLU A 318 -15.30 2.17 10.42
N GLY A 319 -15.79 1.05 9.90
CA GLY A 319 -16.73 0.17 10.56
C GLY A 319 -18.19 0.39 10.15
N PRO A 320 -19.15 -0.31 10.77
CA PRO A 320 -18.91 -1.32 11.79
C PRO A 320 -18.38 -2.63 11.18
N THR A 321 -18.65 -2.93 9.91
CA THR A 321 -18.29 -4.22 9.31
C THR A 321 -16.80 -4.27 8.97
N CYS A 322 -16.16 -5.41 9.19
CA CYS A 322 -14.77 -5.66 8.82
C CYS A 322 -14.51 -7.13 8.46
N GLY A 323 -13.28 -7.41 8.02
CA GLY A 323 -12.82 -8.74 7.72
C GLY A 323 -11.31 -8.92 7.82
N LEU A 324 -10.88 -10.18 7.96
CA LEU A 324 -9.49 -10.62 7.97
C LEU A 324 -9.30 -11.62 6.83
N ILE A 325 -8.53 -11.24 5.81
CA ILE A 325 -8.45 -11.95 4.53
C ILE A 325 -7.03 -12.50 4.29
N PRO A 326 -6.82 -13.83 4.39
CA PRO A 326 -5.51 -14.49 4.29
C PRO A 326 -5.14 -14.79 2.83
N ILE A 327 -5.02 -13.75 1.99
CA ILE A 327 -4.87 -13.94 0.54
C ILE A 327 -3.47 -14.43 0.13
N GLY A 328 -2.42 -14.01 0.84
CA GLY A 328 -1.04 -14.35 0.49
C GLY A 328 -0.61 -15.74 0.96
N ALA A 329 -1.02 -16.14 2.16
CA ALA A 329 -0.69 -17.43 2.75
C ALA A 329 -1.66 -17.79 3.89
N ARG A 330 -1.68 -19.07 4.26
CA ARG A 330 -2.38 -19.57 5.45
C ARG A 330 -1.81 -18.91 6.71
N CYS A 331 -2.68 -18.31 7.53
CA CYS A 331 -2.33 -17.79 8.84
C CYS A 331 -2.63 -18.87 9.90
N GLU A 332 -1.60 -19.61 10.33
CA GLU A 332 -1.72 -20.68 11.33
C GLU A 332 -2.27 -20.21 12.67
N ARG A 333 -1.90 -18.99 13.11
CA ARG A 333 -2.39 -18.41 14.37
C ARG A 333 -2.76 -16.95 14.16
N VAL A 334 -3.99 -16.61 14.52
CA VAL A 334 -4.49 -15.22 14.52
C VAL A 334 -5.14 -14.94 15.87
N TYR A 335 -4.67 -13.90 16.55
CA TYR A 335 -5.22 -13.40 17.80
C TYR A 335 -5.77 -12.00 17.58
N THR A 336 -7.00 -11.75 18.04
CA THR A 336 -7.61 -10.43 17.91
C THR A 336 -8.23 -9.93 19.21
N SER A 337 -8.33 -8.61 19.35
CA SER A 337 -9.19 -7.95 20.33
C SER A 337 -9.90 -6.76 19.66
N GLY A 338 -11.03 -6.33 20.22
CA GLY A 338 -11.82 -5.21 19.69
C GLY A 338 -12.78 -5.58 18.55
N LEU A 339 -12.86 -6.88 18.19
CA LEU A 339 -13.84 -7.41 17.25
C LEU A 339 -14.99 -8.12 17.97
N LYS A 340 -16.16 -8.20 17.34
CA LYS A 340 -17.32 -8.93 17.86
C LYS A 340 -17.04 -10.42 17.96
N TRP A 341 -16.41 -10.98 16.94
CA TRP A 341 -15.92 -12.36 16.91
C TRP A 341 -14.40 -12.33 16.94
N ASN A 342 -13.84 -12.31 18.15
CA ASN A 342 -12.38 -12.37 18.32
C ASN A 342 -11.83 -13.77 18.04
N LEU A 343 -10.61 -13.82 17.54
CA LEU A 343 -9.84 -15.04 17.35
C LEU A 343 -8.82 -15.19 18.50
N ASP A 344 -8.64 -16.42 18.96
CA ASP A 344 -7.80 -16.81 20.10
C ASP A 344 -6.59 -17.66 19.69
N GLY A 345 -6.33 -17.77 18.39
CA GLY A 345 -5.21 -18.52 17.81
C GLY A 345 -5.48 -19.98 17.50
N ASP A 346 -6.65 -20.52 17.84
CA ASP A 346 -6.95 -21.95 17.67
C ASP A 346 -7.42 -22.33 16.26
N MET A 347 -7.98 -21.36 15.52
CA MET A 347 -8.48 -21.58 14.17
C MET A 347 -7.61 -20.85 13.12
N PRO A 348 -7.01 -21.57 12.17
CA PRO A 348 -6.23 -20.95 11.11
C PRO A 348 -7.14 -20.22 10.10
N LEU A 349 -6.63 -19.17 9.48
CA LEU A 349 -7.29 -18.49 8.37
C LEU A 349 -6.63 -18.87 7.04
N GLU A 350 -7.42 -19.34 6.07
CA GLU A 350 -6.96 -19.66 4.71
C GLU A 350 -8.10 -19.64 3.69
N PHE A 351 -7.78 -19.37 2.42
CA PHE A 351 -8.72 -19.61 1.33
C PHE A 351 -8.97 -21.12 1.17
N GLY A 352 -10.25 -21.51 1.07
CA GLY A 352 -10.68 -22.92 1.14
C GLY A 352 -10.98 -23.40 2.57
N GLY A 353 -10.61 -22.61 3.59
CA GLY A 353 -10.94 -22.81 4.99
C GLY A 353 -11.72 -21.62 5.55
N LEU A 354 -11.38 -21.18 6.77
CA LEU A 354 -11.99 -20.00 7.36
C LEU A 354 -11.38 -18.71 6.79
N VAL A 355 -12.25 -17.81 6.34
CA VAL A 355 -11.95 -16.40 6.14
C VAL A 355 -12.91 -15.63 7.04
N SER A 356 -12.39 -14.74 7.90
CA SER A 356 -13.25 -13.93 8.78
C SER A 356 -13.85 -12.78 7.96
N SER A 357 -14.96 -13.02 7.29
CA SER A 357 -15.77 -12.01 6.61
C SER A 357 -16.97 -11.59 7.45
N SER A 358 -17.46 -10.36 7.28
CA SER A 358 -18.63 -9.83 8.00
C SER A 358 -18.47 -9.83 9.52
N ASN A 359 -17.24 -9.65 10.00
CA ASN A 359 -16.97 -9.40 11.41
C ASN A 359 -17.39 -7.96 11.75
N ARG A 360 -17.44 -7.59 13.03
CA ARG A 360 -17.82 -6.24 13.46
C ARG A 360 -16.76 -5.65 14.39
N ILE A 361 -16.46 -4.38 14.20
CA ILE A 361 -15.56 -3.60 15.04
C ILE A 361 -16.37 -3.06 16.22
N VAL A 362 -16.03 -3.44 17.45
CA VAL A 362 -16.79 -3.09 18.67
C VAL A 362 -15.96 -2.31 19.69
N ASP A 363 -14.75 -1.89 19.31
CA ASP A 363 -13.85 -1.11 20.16
C ASP A 363 -13.10 -0.07 19.30
N LYS A 364 -12.64 1.01 19.95
CA LYS A 364 -11.86 2.09 19.32
C LYS A 364 -10.48 1.63 18.87
N VAL A 365 -9.99 0.51 19.40
CA VAL A 365 -8.72 -0.09 19.00
C VAL A 365 -8.92 -1.57 18.71
N VAL A 366 -8.70 -1.95 17.45
CA VAL A 366 -8.61 -3.35 17.05
C VAL A 366 -7.15 -3.78 17.13
N THR A 367 -6.87 -4.84 17.90
CA THR A 367 -5.52 -5.44 17.92
C THR A 367 -5.55 -6.74 17.13
N VAL A 368 -4.54 -6.94 16.27
CA VAL A 368 -4.37 -8.17 15.49
C VAL A 368 -2.91 -8.64 15.58
N LYS A 369 -2.72 -9.89 15.98
CA LYS A 369 -1.44 -10.62 15.86
C LYS A 369 -1.67 -11.81 14.95
N THR A 370 -0.82 -11.97 13.95
CA THR A 370 -0.97 -13.02 12.92
C THR A 370 0.37 -13.69 12.65
N SER A 371 0.35 -15.00 12.35
CA SER A 371 1.55 -15.75 12.00
C SER A 371 2.02 -15.54 10.55
N SER A 372 1.20 -14.91 9.71
CA SER A 372 1.50 -14.59 8.31
C SER A 372 0.82 -13.28 7.87
N PRO A 373 1.32 -12.56 6.86
CA PRO A 373 0.75 -11.25 6.50
C PRO A 373 -0.72 -11.37 6.11
N LEU A 374 -1.56 -10.53 6.73
CA LEU A 374 -3.00 -10.65 6.74
C LEU A 374 -3.64 -9.33 6.34
N LEU A 375 -4.58 -9.34 5.39
CA LEU A 375 -5.33 -8.13 5.07
C LEU A 375 -6.41 -7.89 6.12
N PHE A 376 -6.51 -6.65 6.58
CA PHE A 376 -7.67 -6.17 7.33
C PHE A 376 -8.48 -5.24 6.43
N SER A 377 -9.69 -5.68 6.11
CA SER A 377 -10.67 -4.90 5.33
C SER A 377 -11.71 -4.31 6.28
N PHE A 378 -12.18 -3.11 6.00
CA PHE A 378 -13.27 -2.48 6.75
C PHE A 378 -14.22 -1.76 5.80
N GLU A 379 -15.49 -1.74 6.20
CA GLU A 379 -16.51 -0.87 5.65
C GLU A 379 -16.20 0.59 6.02
N ILE A 380 -16.56 1.51 5.14
CA ILE A 380 -16.53 2.94 5.38
C ILE A 380 -17.95 3.45 5.53
N VAL A 381 -18.22 4.14 6.63
CA VAL A 381 -19.52 4.78 6.90
C VAL A 381 -19.41 6.30 6.95
N LYS A 382 -20.56 6.92 6.65
CA LYS A 382 -20.75 8.38 6.61
C LYS A 382 -21.82 8.71 7.65
N ARG A 383 -21.51 9.59 8.60
CA ARG A 383 -22.41 10.01 9.70
C ARG A 383 -22.67 11.50 9.65
#